data_AF-A0A5S3XPQ3-F1
#
_entry.id   AF-A0A5S3XPQ3-F1
#
_cell.length_a   1.000
_cell.length_b   1.000
_cell.length_c   1.000
_cell.angle_alpha   90.00
_cell.angle_beta   90.00
_cell.angle_gamma   90.00
#
_symmetry.space_group_name_H-M   'P 1'
#
loop_
_entity.id
_entity.type
_entity.pdbx_description
1 polymer ?
#
loop_
_entity_poly.entity_id
_entity_poly.type
_entity_poly.pdbx_seq_one_letter_code
_entity_poly.pdbx_strand_id
1 'polypeptide(L)'
;MGIANLQYQEDSAYEQPISNAPKVLLTDNIEVTPQHFFKYHHTLDSVRELLADIEFETSYRLVASEHNGLLRMQVAMLSSDNYQSGNKKLLFGRSWPIEVNLPTSELLQTALLALYVAREHEIRERFTLSVDGAVTTPLNNHQDFPLIVKVPHLLSRDTNLLTKAGVERILEKVRFLDQAFTLENYIEVDDEKVLISLALSSRDDELPEFKNTFLNLVCSVQDENAFYYDLMEGLLKISKQYIAENFKFRGIARFSKSHCVVSLAQINRNVRDPSKLAMCELSSKQAAQLNYEVDATRMPNGCEQLMVNFIKENGEIDIANRHLYPF
;
A
#
# COMPACT_ATOMS: atom_id res chain seq x y z
N MET A 1 -24.84 6.27 -16.03
CA MET A 1 -24.90 4.83 -16.35
C MET A 1 -25.09 4.09 -15.04
N GLY A 2 -26.18 3.34 -14.92
CA GLY A 2 -26.56 2.68 -13.68
C GLY A 2 -25.52 1.65 -13.29
N ILE A 3 -24.98 1.78 -12.09
CA ILE A 3 -24.25 0.69 -11.44
C ILE A 3 -25.32 -0.36 -11.16
N ALA A 4 -25.28 -1.45 -11.92
CA ALA A 4 -26.10 -2.61 -11.66
C ALA A 4 -25.94 -2.97 -10.18
N ASN A 5 -27.05 -3.28 -9.51
CA ASN A 5 -27.08 -3.83 -8.16
C ASN A 5 -26.17 -5.06 -8.09
N LEU A 6 -24.88 -4.86 -7.82
CA LEU A 6 -24.03 -5.89 -7.27
C LEU A 6 -24.50 -6.04 -5.83
N GLN A 7 -25.47 -6.93 -5.62
CA GLN A 7 -25.79 -7.41 -4.29
C GLN A 7 -24.52 -8.07 -3.77
N TYR A 8 -23.75 -7.32 -2.98
CA TYR A 8 -22.75 -7.93 -2.12
C TYR A 8 -23.52 -8.86 -1.20
N GLN A 9 -23.37 -10.17 -1.40
CA GLN A 9 -23.98 -11.14 -0.52
C GLN A 9 -23.24 -11.06 0.81
N GLU A 10 -23.90 -10.49 1.81
CA GLU A 10 -23.31 -10.23 3.13
C GLU A 10 -22.93 -11.53 3.85
N ASP A 11 -23.53 -12.66 3.47
CA ASP A 11 -23.26 -13.98 4.05
C ASP A 11 -22.46 -14.87 3.08
N SER A 12 -21.18 -15.08 3.40
CA SER A 12 -20.34 -16.09 2.75
C SER A 12 -19.94 -17.17 3.77
N ALA A 13 -19.36 -18.29 3.30
CA ALA A 13 -18.91 -19.35 4.21
C ALA A 13 -17.80 -18.91 5.18
N TYR A 14 -17.09 -17.82 4.87
CA TYR A 14 -15.89 -17.35 5.58
C TYR A 14 -16.05 -15.97 6.23
N GLU A 15 -17.17 -15.28 6.02
CA GLU A 15 -17.54 -14.00 6.64
C GLU A 15 -19.02 -14.09 7.05
N GLN A 16 -19.29 -14.10 8.36
CA GLN A 16 -20.63 -14.29 8.92
C GLN A 16 -20.93 -13.29 10.04
N PRO A 17 -22.12 -12.69 10.09
CA PRO A 17 -22.49 -11.80 11.18
C PRO A 17 -22.58 -12.58 12.50
N ILE A 18 -22.21 -11.93 13.60
CA ILE A 18 -22.51 -12.46 14.95
C ILE A 18 -24.03 -12.55 15.13
N SER A 19 -24.45 -13.40 16.07
CA SER A 19 -25.87 -13.48 16.41
C SER A 19 -26.40 -12.11 16.85
N ASN A 20 -27.59 -11.74 16.38
CA ASN A 20 -28.18 -10.43 16.67
C ASN A 20 -27.28 -9.24 16.28
N ALA A 21 -26.40 -9.39 15.27
CA ALA A 21 -25.64 -8.27 14.74
C ALA A 21 -26.59 -7.12 14.37
N PRO A 22 -26.28 -5.88 14.79
CA PRO A 22 -27.15 -4.74 14.52
C PRO A 22 -27.15 -4.47 13.02
N LYS A 23 -28.25 -3.89 12.56
CA LYS A 23 -28.38 -3.41 11.20
C LYS A 23 -28.55 -1.91 11.18
N VAL A 24 -27.98 -1.27 10.18
CA VAL A 24 -28.01 0.18 10.00
C VAL A 24 -28.67 0.49 8.67
N LEU A 25 -29.75 1.27 8.72
CA LEU A 25 -30.39 1.81 7.54
C LEU A 25 -29.55 2.99 7.01
N LEU A 26 -28.89 2.81 5.87
CA LEU A 26 -28.08 3.84 5.21
C LEU A 26 -28.93 4.76 4.33
N THR A 27 -29.93 4.19 3.66
CA THR A 27 -30.96 4.89 2.87
C THR A 27 -32.27 4.12 2.99
N ASP A 28 -33.38 4.67 2.51
CA ASP A 28 -34.73 4.08 2.64
C ASP A 28 -34.83 2.61 2.20
N ASN A 29 -33.94 2.12 1.32
CA ASN A 29 -33.95 0.74 0.81
C ASN A 29 -32.64 -0.03 1.04
N ILE A 30 -31.67 0.55 1.76
CA ILE A 30 -30.36 -0.09 1.98
C ILE A 30 -30.12 -0.20 3.47
N GLU A 31 -30.27 -1.42 3.97
CA GLU A 31 -29.92 -1.83 5.31
C GLU A 31 -28.65 -2.69 5.22
N VAL A 32 -27.67 -2.42 6.08
CA VAL A 32 -26.40 -3.16 6.10
C VAL A 32 -26.05 -3.59 7.52
N THR A 33 -25.35 -4.71 7.64
CA THR A 33 -24.65 -5.05 8.89
C THR A 33 -23.24 -4.46 8.84
N PRO A 34 -22.82 -3.63 9.81
CA PRO A 34 -21.45 -3.13 9.85
C PRO A 34 -20.43 -4.25 10.00
N GLN A 35 -19.34 -4.15 9.24
CA GLN A 35 -18.30 -5.20 9.14
C GLN A 35 -17.66 -5.62 10.48
N HIS A 36 -17.63 -4.73 11.48
CA HIS A 36 -17.06 -5.04 12.81
C HIS A 36 -17.94 -5.98 13.65
N PHE A 37 -19.12 -6.35 13.15
CA PHE A 37 -19.98 -7.38 13.73
C PHE A 37 -19.90 -8.72 12.98
N PHE A 38 -18.89 -8.91 12.15
CA PHE A 38 -18.67 -10.17 11.44
C PHE A 38 -17.53 -10.97 12.05
N LYS A 39 -17.71 -12.28 12.05
CA LYS A 39 -16.67 -13.29 12.30
C LYS A 39 -16.10 -13.74 10.97
N TYR A 40 -14.79 -13.99 10.97
CA TYR A 40 -14.04 -14.42 9.80
C TYR A 40 -13.38 -15.76 10.03
N HIS A 41 -13.40 -16.61 9.02
CA HIS A 41 -12.68 -17.87 9.01
C HIS A 41 -12.20 -18.21 7.60
N HIS A 42 -11.08 -17.63 7.22
CA HIS A 42 -10.45 -17.86 5.94
C HIS A 42 -9.76 -19.23 5.88
N THR A 43 -10.04 -19.92 4.78
CA THR A 43 -9.30 -21.07 4.26
C THR A 43 -8.51 -20.66 3.02
N LEU A 44 -7.58 -21.49 2.57
CA LEU A 44 -6.85 -21.26 1.32
C LEU A 44 -7.78 -21.00 0.13
N ASP A 45 -8.88 -21.74 0.02
CA ASP A 45 -9.83 -21.60 -1.08
C ASP A 45 -10.63 -20.29 -0.98
N SER A 46 -11.07 -19.90 0.23
CA SER A 46 -11.74 -18.60 0.40
C SER A 46 -10.83 -17.42 0.05
N VAL A 47 -9.54 -17.49 0.38
CA VAL A 47 -8.57 -16.44 0.01
C VAL A 47 -8.38 -16.42 -1.50
N ARG A 48 -8.26 -17.59 -2.15
CA ARG A 48 -8.16 -17.66 -3.62
C ARG A 48 -9.37 -17.06 -4.31
N GLU A 49 -10.57 -17.35 -3.81
CA GLU A 49 -11.82 -16.80 -4.32
C GLU A 49 -11.82 -15.26 -4.21
N LEU A 50 -11.50 -14.73 -3.03
CA LEU A 50 -11.41 -13.27 -2.82
C LEU A 50 -10.37 -12.60 -3.71
N LEU A 51 -9.20 -13.22 -3.88
CA LEU A 51 -8.15 -12.67 -4.74
C LEU A 51 -8.51 -12.75 -6.24
N ALA A 52 -9.34 -13.71 -6.65
CA ALA A 52 -9.82 -13.83 -8.03
C ALA A 52 -10.82 -12.72 -8.40
N ASP A 53 -11.57 -12.19 -7.44
CA ASP A 53 -12.48 -11.05 -7.58
C ASP A 53 -11.75 -9.69 -7.69
N ILE A 54 -10.42 -9.69 -7.55
CA ILE A 54 -9.59 -8.49 -7.72
C ILE A 54 -9.22 -8.33 -9.19
N GLU A 55 -9.65 -7.20 -9.76
CA GLU A 55 -9.22 -6.75 -11.07
C GLU A 55 -8.01 -5.81 -10.92
N PHE A 56 -6.98 -6.09 -11.71
CA PHE A 56 -5.83 -5.23 -11.92
C PHE A 56 -5.18 -5.60 -13.27
N GLU A 57 -4.02 -5.03 -13.61
CA GLU A 57 -3.30 -5.31 -14.85
C GLU A 57 -3.06 -6.81 -15.10
N THR A 58 -3.07 -7.20 -16.38
CA THR A 58 -2.95 -8.62 -16.79
C THR A 58 -1.58 -9.22 -16.49
N SER A 59 -0.53 -8.41 -16.39
CA SER A 59 0.82 -8.80 -15.99
C SER A 59 0.95 -9.08 -14.49
N TYR A 60 -0.07 -8.77 -13.69
CA TYR A 60 -0.07 -8.97 -12.23
C TYR A 60 -1.19 -9.90 -11.80
N ARG A 61 -0.88 -10.84 -10.90
CA ARG A 61 -1.86 -11.72 -10.27
C ARG A 61 -1.57 -11.83 -8.78
N LEU A 62 -2.61 -11.72 -7.96
CA LEU A 62 -2.52 -12.04 -6.55
C LEU A 62 -2.85 -13.52 -6.39
N VAL A 63 -1.96 -14.26 -5.73
CA VAL A 63 -2.09 -15.70 -5.54
C VAL A 63 -1.97 -16.04 -4.07
N ALA A 64 -2.72 -17.06 -3.64
CA ALA A 64 -2.64 -17.57 -2.29
C ALA A 64 -2.03 -18.96 -2.24
N SER A 65 -1.24 -19.19 -1.21
CA SER A 65 -0.62 -20.46 -0.87
C SER A 65 -0.77 -20.73 0.62
N GLU A 66 -0.54 -21.97 1.01
CA GLU A 66 -0.48 -22.39 2.40
C GLU A 66 0.83 -23.13 2.61
N HIS A 67 1.55 -22.79 3.68
CA HIS A 67 2.78 -23.47 4.03
C HIS A 67 2.82 -23.68 5.55
N ASN A 68 2.88 -24.95 5.97
CA ASN A 68 2.83 -25.37 7.37
C ASN A 68 1.62 -24.80 8.13
N GLY A 69 0.42 -24.84 7.53
CA GLY A 69 -0.81 -24.33 8.15
C GLY A 69 -0.96 -22.80 8.13
N LEU A 70 0.01 -22.07 7.56
CA LEU A 70 -0.04 -20.61 7.47
C LEU A 70 -0.48 -20.18 6.08
N LEU A 71 -1.60 -19.46 6.01
CA LEU A 71 -2.08 -18.82 4.80
C LEU A 71 -1.17 -17.67 4.41
N ARG A 72 -0.90 -17.57 3.11
CA ARG A 72 0.01 -16.58 2.54
C ARG A 72 -0.53 -16.07 1.21
N MET A 73 -0.22 -14.83 0.90
CA MET A 73 -0.48 -14.19 -0.38
C MET A 73 0.83 -13.70 -1.00
N GLN A 74 0.94 -13.78 -2.33
CA GLN A 74 2.04 -13.23 -3.11
C GLN A 74 1.51 -12.52 -4.35
N VAL A 75 2.29 -11.56 -4.85
CA VAL A 75 2.10 -10.98 -6.18
C VAL A 75 2.92 -11.81 -7.17
N ALA A 76 2.27 -12.45 -8.13
CA ALA A 76 2.90 -13.03 -9.31
C ALA A 76 2.93 -11.99 -10.44
N MET A 77 4.06 -11.88 -11.11
CA MET A 77 4.33 -10.87 -12.14
C MET A 77 4.87 -11.51 -13.41
N LEU A 78 4.40 -11.07 -14.56
CA LEU A 78 4.98 -11.38 -15.86
C LEU A 78 5.73 -10.15 -16.38
N SER A 79 7.05 -10.16 -16.21
CA SER A 79 7.94 -9.06 -16.61
C SER A 79 8.86 -9.52 -17.74
N SER A 80 9.29 -8.57 -18.59
CA SER A 80 10.28 -8.84 -19.64
C SER A 80 11.63 -9.24 -19.02
N ASP A 81 12.31 -10.23 -19.62
CA ASP A 81 13.64 -10.62 -19.16
C ASP A 81 14.68 -9.56 -19.59
N ASN A 82 15.31 -8.90 -18.61
CA ASN A 82 16.37 -7.91 -18.82
C ASN A 82 17.62 -8.49 -19.53
N TYR A 83 17.76 -9.81 -19.62
CA TYR A 83 18.90 -10.49 -20.26
C TYR A 83 18.55 -11.18 -21.58
N GLN A 84 17.26 -11.42 -21.87
CA GLN A 84 16.81 -12.12 -23.08
C GLN A 84 15.59 -11.43 -23.70
N SER A 85 15.80 -10.67 -24.77
CA SER A 85 14.73 -9.96 -25.47
C SER A 85 13.65 -10.94 -25.99
N GLY A 86 12.39 -10.71 -25.60
CA GLY A 86 11.21 -11.38 -26.17
C GLY A 86 10.55 -12.45 -25.29
N ASN A 87 11.18 -12.89 -24.20
CA ASN A 87 10.58 -13.83 -23.25
C ASN A 87 10.12 -13.10 -21.98
N LYS A 88 8.86 -13.33 -21.58
CA LYS A 88 8.37 -12.91 -20.27
C LYS A 88 8.77 -13.95 -19.23
N LYS A 89 9.27 -13.47 -18.09
CA LYS A 89 9.61 -14.28 -16.92
C LYS A 89 8.50 -14.18 -15.89
N LEU A 90 8.11 -15.33 -15.33
CA LEU A 90 7.24 -15.38 -14.16
C LEU A 90 8.08 -15.12 -12.91
N LEU A 91 7.74 -14.05 -12.20
CA LEU A 91 8.36 -13.65 -10.94
C LEU A 91 7.32 -13.71 -9.82
N PHE A 92 7.80 -13.95 -8.60
CA PHE A 92 6.98 -13.90 -7.40
C PHE A 92 7.56 -12.87 -6.45
N GLY A 93 6.71 -11.94 -5.99
CA GLY A 93 7.05 -11.00 -4.95
C GLY A 93 7.16 -11.67 -3.57
N ARG A 94 7.39 -10.84 -2.56
CA ARG A 94 7.46 -11.29 -1.16
C ARG A 94 6.17 -11.94 -0.71
N SER A 95 6.28 -12.91 0.19
CA SER A 95 5.15 -13.58 0.83
C SER A 95 4.59 -12.74 1.97
N TRP A 96 3.27 -12.55 1.97
CA TRP A 96 2.51 -11.83 2.98
C TRP A 96 1.65 -12.82 3.76
N PRO A 97 1.84 -12.97 5.08
CA PRO A 97 0.98 -13.83 5.89
C PRO A 97 -0.45 -13.29 5.93
N ILE A 98 -1.44 -14.20 5.97
CA ILE A 98 -2.86 -13.88 6.10
C ILE A 98 -3.39 -14.58 7.35
N GLU A 99 -3.95 -13.80 8.27
CA GLU A 99 -4.62 -14.33 9.45
C GLU A 99 -5.97 -14.96 9.06
N VAL A 100 -6.34 -16.07 9.68
CA VAL A 100 -7.61 -16.77 9.38
C VAL A 100 -8.84 -15.94 9.75
N ASN A 101 -8.71 -15.04 10.72
CA ASN A 101 -9.74 -14.14 11.21
C ASN A 101 -9.64 -12.72 10.63
N LEU A 102 -8.82 -12.51 9.59
CA LEU A 102 -8.64 -11.20 8.97
C LEU A 102 -9.94 -10.74 8.28
N PRO A 103 -10.44 -9.52 8.51
CA PRO A 103 -11.58 -9.01 7.77
C PRO A 103 -11.33 -8.96 6.26
N THR A 104 -12.36 -9.22 5.43
CA THR A 104 -12.26 -9.11 3.96
C THR A 104 -11.67 -7.76 3.54
N SER A 105 -12.06 -6.65 4.20
CA SER A 105 -11.51 -5.33 3.88
C SER A 105 -10.03 -5.17 4.25
N GLU A 106 -9.54 -5.85 5.28
CA GLU A 106 -8.12 -5.88 5.67
C GLU A 106 -7.30 -6.79 4.75
N LEU A 107 -7.88 -7.88 4.26
CA LEU A 107 -7.28 -8.72 3.22
C LEU A 107 -7.10 -7.92 1.92
N LEU A 108 -8.13 -7.18 1.48
CA LEU A 108 -8.04 -6.31 0.30
C LEU A 108 -7.01 -5.17 0.49
N GLN A 109 -6.90 -4.63 1.71
CA GLN A 109 -5.84 -3.67 2.03
C GLN A 109 -4.46 -4.30 1.91
N THR A 110 -4.28 -5.51 2.44
CA THR A 110 -3.02 -6.26 2.37
C THR A 110 -2.64 -6.55 0.91
N ALA A 111 -3.61 -6.95 0.09
CA ALA A 111 -3.45 -7.14 -1.36
C ALA A 111 -2.96 -5.86 -2.07
N LEU A 112 -3.57 -4.72 -1.79
CA LEU A 112 -3.15 -3.43 -2.33
C LEU A 112 -1.72 -3.08 -1.90
N LEU A 113 -1.39 -3.25 -0.61
CA LEU A 113 -0.04 -2.99 -0.09
C LEU A 113 1.02 -3.88 -0.77
N ALA A 114 0.69 -5.15 -0.99
CA ALA A 114 1.58 -6.07 -1.71
C ALA A 114 1.86 -5.60 -3.14
N LEU A 115 0.84 -5.07 -3.83
CA LEU A 115 1.00 -4.48 -5.16
C LEU A 115 1.80 -3.18 -5.13
N TYR A 116 1.61 -2.31 -4.13
CA TYR A 116 2.45 -1.12 -3.96
C TYR A 116 3.93 -1.50 -3.80
N VAL A 117 4.23 -2.50 -2.97
CA VAL A 117 5.62 -2.96 -2.76
C VAL A 117 6.20 -3.58 -4.03
N ALA A 118 5.41 -4.38 -4.74
CA ALA A 118 5.84 -4.97 -6.01
C ALA A 118 6.12 -3.89 -7.08
N ARG A 119 5.26 -2.89 -7.20
CA ARG A 119 5.43 -1.79 -8.15
C ARG A 119 6.56 -0.84 -7.77
N GLU A 120 6.75 -0.57 -6.47
CA GLU A 120 7.88 0.21 -6.00
C GLU A 120 9.22 -0.46 -6.34
N HIS A 121 9.29 -1.78 -6.24
CA HIS A 121 10.47 -2.54 -6.66
C HIS A 121 10.80 -2.33 -8.14
N GLU A 122 9.81 -2.50 -9.01
CA GLU A 122 9.94 -2.26 -10.45
C GLU A 122 10.35 -0.83 -10.80
N ILE A 123 9.83 0.18 -10.10
CA ILE A 123 10.17 1.60 -10.34
C ILE A 123 11.61 1.89 -9.92
N ARG A 124 11.99 1.41 -8.74
CA ARG A 124 13.33 1.62 -8.19
C ARG A 124 14.42 0.94 -9.03
N GLU A 125 14.12 -0.21 -9.62
CA GLU A 125 15.04 -0.90 -10.53
C GLU A 125 15.16 -0.23 -11.91
N ARG A 126 14.13 0.49 -12.35
CA ARG A 126 14.16 1.20 -13.64
C ARG A 126 14.63 2.65 -13.56
N PHE A 127 14.92 3.12 -12.36
CA PHE A 127 15.58 4.41 -12.13
C PHE A 127 17.10 4.21 -12.20
N THR A 128 17.73 4.79 -13.21
CA THR A 128 19.15 4.63 -13.46
C THR A 128 19.90 5.95 -13.36
N LEU A 129 21.16 5.86 -12.94
CA LEU A 129 22.10 6.98 -12.85
C LEU A 129 23.41 6.61 -13.55
N SER A 130 23.86 7.51 -14.42
CA SER A 130 25.17 7.41 -15.07
C SER A 130 26.26 8.04 -14.18
N VAL A 131 27.24 7.24 -13.76
CA VAL A 131 28.39 7.66 -12.94
C VAL A 131 29.65 7.01 -13.48
N ASP A 132 30.69 7.79 -13.75
CA ASP A 132 32.02 7.32 -14.18
C ASP A 132 32.00 6.34 -15.37
N GLY A 133 31.10 6.58 -16.33
CA GLY A 133 30.94 5.74 -17.52
C GLY A 133 30.16 4.43 -17.30
N ALA A 134 29.68 4.18 -16.08
CA ALA A 134 28.80 3.08 -15.75
C ALA A 134 27.35 3.58 -15.53
N VAL A 135 26.38 2.70 -15.76
CA VAL A 135 24.97 2.93 -15.45
C VAL A 135 24.58 2.00 -14.30
N THR A 136 24.02 2.54 -13.24
CA THR A 136 23.60 1.79 -12.04
C THR A 136 22.22 2.23 -11.59
N THR A 137 21.60 1.48 -10.68
CA THR A 137 20.27 1.73 -10.10
C THR A 137 20.42 2.07 -8.62
N PRO A 138 20.92 3.27 -8.28
CA PRO A 138 21.42 3.57 -6.94
C PRO A 138 20.35 3.50 -5.85
N LEU A 139 19.07 3.63 -6.22
CA LEU A 139 17.92 3.63 -5.31
C LEU A 139 17.11 2.33 -5.36
N ASN A 140 17.69 1.24 -5.89
CA ASN A 140 17.06 -0.08 -5.95
C ASN A 140 16.84 -0.70 -4.55
N ASN A 141 15.98 -1.72 -4.48
CA ASN A 141 15.66 -2.43 -3.23
C ASN A 141 16.67 -3.52 -2.84
N HIS A 142 17.73 -3.70 -3.62
CA HIS A 142 18.76 -4.73 -3.49
C HIS A 142 20.11 -4.19 -3.00
N GLN A 143 20.10 -3.01 -2.38
CA GLN A 143 21.29 -2.45 -1.75
C GLN A 143 21.88 -3.43 -0.73
N ASP A 144 23.19 -3.65 -0.81
CA ASP A 144 23.94 -4.45 0.17
C ASP A 144 24.08 -3.62 1.46
N PHE A 145 23.04 -3.65 2.29
CA PHE A 145 23.02 -2.92 3.55
C PHE A 145 24.15 -3.34 4.50
N PRO A 146 24.49 -4.64 4.65
CA PRO A 146 25.69 -5.05 5.38
C PRO A 146 26.99 -4.41 4.89
N LEU A 147 27.16 -4.22 3.59
CA LEU A 147 28.29 -3.47 3.03
C LEU A 147 28.23 -1.99 3.43
N ILE A 148 27.08 -1.34 3.22
CA ILE A 148 26.86 0.08 3.56
C ILE A 148 27.22 0.37 5.02
N VAL A 149 26.81 -0.48 5.96
CA VAL A 149 27.12 -0.35 7.39
C VAL A 149 28.62 -0.40 7.68
N LYS A 150 29.43 -1.08 6.87
CA LYS A 150 30.89 -1.14 7.03
C LYS A 150 31.59 0.11 6.50
N VAL A 151 30.99 0.79 5.52
CA VAL A 151 31.61 1.95 4.84
C VAL A 151 30.73 3.20 4.84
N PRO A 152 30.12 3.61 5.98
CA PRO A 152 29.22 4.76 6.01
C PRO A 152 29.93 6.07 5.61
N HIS A 153 31.24 6.16 5.85
CA HIS A 153 32.06 7.30 5.45
C HIS A 153 32.14 7.50 3.93
N LEU A 154 31.95 6.45 3.12
CA LEU A 154 31.92 6.56 1.65
C LEU A 154 30.60 7.15 1.12
N LEU A 155 29.58 7.25 1.97
CA LEU A 155 28.28 7.84 1.64
C LEU A 155 28.15 9.27 2.19
N SER A 156 29.29 9.93 2.41
CA SER A 156 29.31 11.32 2.87
C SER A 156 28.61 12.21 1.84
N ARG A 157 27.72 13.06 2.34
CA ARG A 157 26.91 13.94 1.52
C ARG A 157 27.65 15.23 1.18
N ASP A 158 27.62 15.61 -0.09
CA ASP A 158 28.01 16.95 -0.53
C ASP A 158 26.86 17.94 -0.24
N THR A 159 27.18 19.10 0.33
CA THR A 159 26.20 20.14 0.70
C THR A 159 26.02 21.17 -0.42
N ASN A 160 25.81 20.70 -1.64
CA ASN A 160 25.60 21.59 -2.78
C ASN A 160 24.17 22.14 -2.78
N LEU A 161 24.02 23.43 -3.02
CA LEU A 161 22.71 24.07 -3.18
C LEU A 161 22.05 23.63 -4.49
N LEU A 162 20.77 23.28 -4.43
CA LEU A 162 19.98 22.94 -5.60
C LEU A 162 19.65 24.19 -6.39
N THR A 163 20.38 24.40 -7.48
CA THR A 163 20.14 25.46 -8.46
C THR A 163 19.49 24.89 -9.73
N LYS A 164 18.94 25.74 -10.59
CA LYS A 164 18.43 25.31 -11.90
C LYS A 164 19.47 24.54 -12.73
N ALA A 165 20.70 25.06 -12.80
CA ALA A 165 21.79 24.39 -13.50
C ALA A 165 22.19 23.06 -12.83
N GLY A 166 22.05 22.97 -11.50
CA GLY A 166 22.22 21.72 -10.75
C GLY A 166 21.18 20.68 -11.14
N VAL A 167 19.91 21.07 -11.23
CA VAL A 167 18.82 20.20 -11.72
C VAL A 167 19.12 19.70 -13.13
N GLU A 168 19.44 20.59 -14.08
CA GLU A 168 19.74 20.23 -15.47
C GLU A 168 20.90 19.22 -15.55
N ARG A 169 21.98 19.45 -14.81
CA ARG A 169 23.13 18.53 -14.71
C ARG A 169 22.76 17.17 -14.12
N ILE A 170 21.84 17.12 -13.16
CA ILE A 170 21.35 15.85 -12.60
C ILE A 170 20.54 15.10 -13.66
N LEU A 171 19.61 15.78 -14.35
CA LEU A 171 18.74 15.17 -15.35
C LEU A 171 19.50 14.67 -16.58
N GLU A 172 20.67 15.25 -16.90
CA GLU A 172 21.57 14.70 -17.93
C GLU A 172 22.01 13.26 -17.63
N LYS A 173 22.17 12.92 -16.34
CA LYS A 173 22.71 11.63 -15.88
C LYS A 173 21.64 10.62 -15.49
N VAL A 174 20.43 11.07 -15.16
CA VAL A 174 19.32 10.23 -14.69
C VAL A 174 18.47 9.77 -15.86
N ARG A 175 18.10 8.48 -15.88
CA ARG A 175 17.05 7.97 -16.77
C ARG A 175 16.03 7.18 -15.97
N PHE A 176 14.81 7.16 -16.46
CA PHE A 176 13.76 6.27 -15.97
C PHE A 176 13.07 5.62 -17.16
N LEU A 177 12.91 4.29 -17.15
CA LEU A 177 12.44 3.51 -18.32
C LEU A 177 13.31 3.78 -19.56
N ASP A 178 14.63 3.91 -19.37
CA ASP A 178 15.61 4.34 -20.38
C ASP A 178 15.33 5.71 -21.03
N GLN A 179 14.38 6.49 -20.50
CA GLN A 179 14.03 7.81 -21.01
C GLN A 179 14.65 8.92 -20.16
N ALA A 180 14.99 10.03 -20.82
CA ALA A 180 15.41 11.26 -20.16
C ALA A 180 14.20 12.06 -19.70
N PHE A 181 14.38 12.80 -18.61
CA PHE A 181 13.43 13.82 -18.17
C PHE A 181 13.69 15.13 -18.90
N THR A 182 12.64 15.90 -19.14
CA THR A 182 12.73 17.29 -19.62
C THR A 182 12.34 18.24 -18.49
N LEU A 183 13.19 19.23 -18.20
CA LEU A 183 12.89 20.29 -17.24
C LEU A 183 11.97 21.32 -17.90
N GLU A 184 10.72 21.39 -17.44
CA GLU A 184 9.70 22.29 -17.98
C GLU A 184 9.70 23.61 -17.22
N ASN A 185 9.75 23.54 -15.88
CA ASN A 185 9.75 24.73 -15.02
C ASN A 185 10.70 24.57 -13.85
N TYR A 186 11.31 25.69 -13.46
CA TYR A 186 12.00 25.90 -12.19
C TYR A 186 11.50 27.22 -11.63
N ILE A 187 10.70 27.17 -10.57
CA ILE A 187 10.03 28.33 -9.99
C ILE A 187 10.39 28.40 -8.52
N GLU A 188 11.15 29.41 -8.13
CA GLU A 188 11.43 29.69 -6.72
C GLU A 188 10.11 30.00 -6.01
N VAL A 189 9.85 29.27 -4.92
CA VAL A 189 8.66 29.46 -4.08
C VAL A 189 9.01 30.44 -2.96
N ASP A 190 10.16 30.22 -2.33
CA ASP A 190 10.78 31.05 -1.30
C ASP A 190 12.30 30.77 -1.24
N ASP A 191 13.01 31.36 -0.28
CA ASP A 191 14.46 31.20 -0.10
C ASP A 191 14.89 29.77 0.28
N GLU A 192 13.95 28.87 0.59
CA GLU A 192 14.21 27.49 0.99
C GLU A 192 13.70 26.45 -0.01
N LYS A 193 12.77 26.82 -0.89
CA LYS A 193 12.02 25.88 -1.73
C LYS A 193 11.88 26.33 -3.17
N VAL A 194 11.90 25.33 -4.05
CA VAL A 194 11.63 25.47 -5.48
C VAL A 194 10.56 24.48 -5.92
N LEU A 195 9.66 24.93 -6.79
CA LEU A 195 8.79 24.07 -7.58
C LEU A 195 9.49 23.70 -8.90
N ILE A 196 9.73 22.40 -9.08
CA ILE A 196 10.33 21.83 -10.28
C ILE A 196 9.25 21.03 -11.01
N SER A 197 9.03 21.36 -12.29
CA SER A 197 8.13 20.60 -13.16
C SER A 197 8.93 19.84 -14.21
N LEU A 198 8.67 18.54 -14.31
CA LEU A 198 9.36 17.64 -15.25
C LEU A 198 8.38 16.93 -16.16
N ALA A 199 8.75 16.77 -17.42
CA ALA A 199 8.06 15.89 -18.36
C ALA A 199 8.88 14.61 -18.59
N LEU A 200 8.17 13.50 -18.77
CA LEU A 200 8.71 12.20 -19.14
C LEU A 200 7.74 11.55 -20.13
N SER A 201 8.26 11.03 -21.24
CA SER A 201 7.46 10.29 -22.21
C SER A 201 8.04 8.89 -22.41
N SER A 202 7.40 7.88 -21.83
CA SER A 202 7.81 6.48 -21.99
C SER A 202 6.98 5.74 -23.03
N ARG A 203 7.55 4.71 -23.64
CA ARG A 203 6.84 3.74 -24.48
C ARG A 203 6.69 2.39 -23.77
N ASP A 204 7.00 2.33 -22.48
CA ASP A 204 6.89 1.13 -21.68
C ASP A 204 5.41 0.73 -21.53
N ASP A 205 5.11 -0.53 -21.88
CA ASP A 205 3.75 -1.09 -21.78
C ASP A 205 3.50 -1.79 -20.44
N GLU A 206 4.54 -2.04 -19.63
CA GLU A 206 4.43 -2.66 -18.30
C GLU A 206 4.15 -1.62 -17.21
N LEU A 207 4.53 -0.36 -17.42
CA LEU A 207 4.22 0.77 -16.55
C LEU A 207 3.47 1.87 -17.32
N PRO A 208 2.21 1.62 -17.71
CA PRO A 208 1.43 2.51 -18.58
C PRO A 208 1.18 3.89 -17.98
N GLU A 209 1.27 4.05 -16.65
CA GLU A 209 1.17 5.33 -15.95
C GLU A 209 2.30 6.32 -16.25
N PHE A 210 3.37 5.88 -16.95
CA PHE A 210 4.50 6.72 -17.35
C PHE A 210 4.55 7.03 -18.85
N LYS A 211 3.51 6.70 -19.63
CA LYS A 211 3.51 6.93 -21.09
C LYS A 211 3.67 8.40 -21.47
N ASN A 212 2.97 9.30 -20.79
CA ASN A 212 3.09 10.75 -20.95
C ASN A 212 2.84 11.41 -19.60
N THR A 213 3.90 11.62 -18.84
CA THR A 213 3.80 11.93 -17.42
C THR A 213 4.46 13.25 -17.10
N PHE A 214 3.77 14.01 -16.24
CA PHE A 214 4.22 15.29 -15.75
C PHE A 214 4.35 15.21 -14.22
N LEU A 215 5.53 15.55 -13.72
CA LEU A 215 5.83 15.58 -12.29
C LEU A 215 5.93 17.02 -11.83
N ASN A 216 5.34 17.31 -10.67
CA ASN A 216 5.53 18.57 -9.96
C ASN A 216 6.10 18.26 -8.58
N LEU A 217 7.33 18.70 -8.35
CA LEU A 217 8.10 18.43 -7.15
C LEU A 217 8.36 19.75 -6.41
N VAL A 218 8.11 19.78 -5.11
CA VAL A 218 8.52 20.89 -4.25
C VAL A 218 9.77 20.43 -3.52
N CYS A 219 10.92 20.97 -3.94
CA CYS A 219 12.24 20.54 -3.48
C CYS A 219 12.89 21.60 -2.61
N SER A 220 13.76 21.18 -1.71
CA SER A 220 14.61 22.12 -0.96
C SER A 220 15.75 22.65 -1.82
N VAL A 221 16.02 23.95 -1.75
CA VAL A 221 17.18 24.57 -2.44
C VAL A 221 18.51 24.30 -1.73
N GLN A 222 18.49 23.72 -0.53
CA GLN A 222 19.67 23.52 0.31
C GLN A 222 20.44 22.23 -0.01
N ASP A 223 19.91 21.37 -0.89
CA ASP A 223 20.48 20.05 -1.14
C ASP A 223 20.22 19.51 -2.55
N GLU A 224 21.26 19.47 -3.38
CA GLU A 224 21.21 18.77 -4.65
C GLU A 224 20.91 17.28 -4.49
N ASN A 225 21.39 16.63 -3.42
CA ASN A 225 21.17 15.20 -3.23
C ASN A 225 19.70 14.86 -2.93
N ALA A 226 18.99 15.70 -2.18
CA ALA A 226 17.56 15.54 -1.88
C ALA A 226 16.72 15.44 -3.17
N PHE A 227 17.11 16.13 -4.24
CA PHE A 227 16.41 16.09 -5.51
C PHE A 227 16.29 14.67 -6.10
N TYR A 228 17.31 13.81 -5.95
CA TYR A 228 17.21 12.41 -6.39
C TYR A 228 16.10 11.65 -5.67
N TYR A 229 15.96 11.89 -4.37
CA TYR A 229 14.95 11.25 -3.53
C TYR A 229 13.56 11.84 -3.81
N ASP A 230 13.45 13.16 -3.96
CA ASP A 230 12.19 13.83 -4.33
C ASP A 230 11.69 13.36 -5.70
N LEU A 231 12.59 13.17 -6.67
CA LEU A 231 12.25 12.62 -7.99
C LEU A 231 11.72 11.19 -7.87
N MET A 232 12.39 10.33 -7.10
CA MET A 232 11.93 8.96 -6.84
C MET A 232 10.55 8.94 -6.17
N GLU A 233 10.34 9.73 -5.11
CA GLU A 233 9.04 9.84 -4.44
C GLU A 233 7.94 10.34 -5.38
N GLY A 234 8.27 11.26 -6.29
CA GLY A 234 7.37 11.71 -7.35
C GLY A 234 6.91 10.57 -8.27
N LEU A 235 7.84 9.73 -8.73
CA LEU A 235 7.53 8.55 -9.55
C LEU A 235 6.69 7.53 -8.76
N LEU A 236 7.07 7.23 -7.52
CA LEU A 236 6.33 6.31 -6.65
C LEU A 236 4.91 6.80 -6.38
N LYS A 237 4.72 8.11 -6.22
CA LYS A 237 3.39 8.71 -6.03
C LYS A 237 2.50 8.50 -7.26
N ILE A 238 3.03 8.63 -8.47
CA ILE A 238 2.28 8.37 -9.71
C ILE A 238 1.84 6.92 -9.79
N SER A 239 2.73 5.96 -9.51
CA SER A 239 2.37 4.54 -9.56
C SER A 239 1.42 4.13 -8.44
N LYS A 240 1.61 4.63 -7.21
CA LYS A 240 0.65 4.44 -6.11
C LYS A 240 -0.74 4.97 -6.49
N GLN A 241 -0.80 6.14 -7.13
CA GLN A 241 -2.05 6.67 -7.64
C GLN A 241 -2.66 5.76 -8.72
N TYR A 242 -1.87 5.28 -9.67
CA TYR A 242 -2.35 4.38 -10.71
C TYR A 242 -2.95 3.09 -10.12
N ILE A 243 -2.26 2.46 -9.18
CA ILE A 243 -2.73 1.24 -8.50
C ILE A 243 -4.02 1.55 -7.72
N ALA A 244 -4.11 2.67 -7.00
CA ALA A 244 -5.31 3.06 -6.26
C ALA A 244 -6.56 3.21 -7.15
N GLU A 245 -6.39 3.62 -8.41
CA GLU A 245 -7.48 3.79 -9.38
C GLU A 245 -7.84 2.50 -10.13
N ASN A 246 -6.89 1.57 -10.29
CA ASN A 246 -7.05 0.38 -11.12
C ASN A 246 -7.16 -0.92 -10.35
N PHE A 247 -6.78 -0.95 -9.07
CA PHE A 247 -7.08 -2.06 -8.16
C PHE A 247 -8.56 -2.00 -7.79
N LYS A 248 -9.35 -2.91 -8.37
CA LYS A 248 -10.79 -2.97 -8.14
C LYS A 248 -11.16 -4.30 -7.53
N PHE A 249 -12.05 -4.25 -6.55
CA PHE A 249 -12.71 -5.44 -6.04
C PHE A 249 -14.18 -5.34 -6.44
N ARG A 250 -14.67 -6.32 -7.21
CA ARG A 250 -16.04 -6.32 -7.76
C ARG A 250 -16.40 -4.99 -8.46
N GLY A 251 -15.49 -4.50 -9.30
CA GLY A 251 -15.66 -3.25 -10.05
C GLY A 251 -15.44 -1.95 -9.27
N ILE A 252 -15.20 -1.98 -7.94
CA ILE A 252 -15.01 -0.77 -7.12
C ILE A 252 -13.54 -0.59 -6.72
N ALA A 253 -12.98 0.57 -7.04
CA ALA A 253 -11.62 0.97 -6.64
C ALA A 253 -11.66 1.69 -5.29
N ARG A 254 -11.50 0.95 -4.17
CA ARG A 254 -11.65 1.46 -2.79
C ARG A 254 -10.93 2.80 -2.53
N PHE A 255 -9.75 2.99 -3.10
CA PHE A 255 -8.88 4.15 -2.88
C PHE A 255 -8.90 5.18 -4.02
N SER A 256 -9.88 5.09 -4.91
CA SER A 256 -10.04 6.05 -6.00
C SER A 256 -10.30 7.46 -5.46
N LYS A 257 -9.62 8.44 -6.06
CA LYS A 257 -9.87 9.87 -5.84
C LYS A 257 -11.19 10.35 -6.45
N SER A 258 -11.85 9.51 -7.24
CA SER A 258 -13.21 9.79 -7.72
C SER A 258 -14.27 9.66 -6.63
N HIS A 259 -13.96 9.00 -5.51
CA HIS A 259 -14.87 8.89 -4.39
C HIS A 259 -15.03 10.21 -3.64
N CYS A 260 -16.28 10.59 -3.34
CA CYS A 260 -16.56 11.74 -2.49
C CYS A 260 -16.19 11.42 -1.03
N VAL A 261 -15.12 12.03 -0.53
CA VAL A 261 -14.63 11.82 0.84
C VAL A 261 -15.68 12.20 1.89
N VAL A 262 -16.48 13.24 1.65
CA VAL A 262 -17.56 13.65 2.55
C VAL A 262 -18.66 12.58 2.61
N SER A 263 -19.02 12.00 1.47
CA SER A 263 -20.00 10.90 1.43
C SER A 263 -19.48 9.65 2.14
N LEU A 264 -18.22 9.28 1.94
CA LEU A 264 -17.57 8.19 2.67
C LEU A 264 -17.57 8.43 4.19
N ALA A 265 -17.25 9.66 4.61
CA ALA A 265 -17.29 10.03 6.03
C ALA A 265 -18.70 9.90 6.62
N GLN A 266 -19.73 10.29 5.86
CA GLN A 266 -21.12 10.16 6.32
C GLN A 266 -21.55 8.69 6.45
N ILE A 267 -21.18 7.83 5.50
CA ILE A 267 -21.43 6.38 5.59
C ILE A 267 -20.73 5.80 6.82
N ASN A 268 -19.44 6.09 7.00
CA ASN A 268 -18.64 5.61 8.12
C ASN A 268 -19.21 6.09 9.48
N ARG A 269 -19.69 7.32 9.55
CA ARG A 269 -20.38 7.85 10.73
C ARG A 269 -21.65 7.07 11.00
N ASN A 270 -22.50 6.86 9.99
CA ASN A 270 -23.79 6.18 10.16
C ASN A 270 -23.63 4.76 10.72
N VAL A 271 -22.65 4.00 10.22
CA VAL A 271 -22.41 2.60 10.65
C VAL A 271 -21.70 2.47 12.00
N ARG A 272 -21.29 3.59 12.62
CA ARG A 272 -20.62 3.63 13.93
C ARG A 272 -21.39 4.41 14.98
N ASP A 273 -22.47 5.10 14.60
CA ASP A 273 -23.26 5.93 15.50
C ASP A 273 -24.07 5.06 16.47
N PRO A 274 -23.80 5.10 17.78
CA PRO A 274 -24.52 4.28 18.76
C PRO A 274 -26.02 4.52 18.76
N SER A 275 -26.50 5.71 18.37
CA SER A 275 -27.93 6.00 18.27
C SER A 275 -28.62 5.29 17.10
N LYS A 276 -27.84 4.89 16.08
CA LYS A 276 -28.32 4.16 14.90
C LYS A 276 -28.09 2.66 15.03
N LEU A 277 -27.07 2.27 15.78
CA LEU A 277 -26.80 0.89 16.14
C LEU A 277 -27.77 0.48 17.24
N ALA A 278 -28.91 -0.11 16.87
CA ALA A 278 -29.90 -0.65 17.80
C ALA A 278 -29.38 -1.93 18.51
N MET A 279 -28.28 -1.80 19.25
CA MET A 279 -27.59 -2.88 19.94
C MET A 279 -28.37 -3.34 21.16
N CYS A 280 -28.62 -4.63 21.25
CA CYS A 280 -29.12 -5.26 22.48
C CYS A 280 -27.94 -5.68 23.38
N GLU A 281 -28.20 -6.01 24.65
CA GLU A 281 -27.14 -6.46 25.57
C GLU A 281 -26.39 -7.69 25.05
N LEU A 282 -27.08 -8.61 24.37
CA LEU A 282 -26.48 -9.81 23.80
C LEU A 282 -25.51 -9.49 22.67
N SER A 283 -25.88 -8.60 21.74
CA SER A 283 -25.01 -8.20 20.63
C SER A 283 -23.79 -7.44 21.13
N SER A 284 -23.95 -6.59 22.15
CA SER A 284 -22.83 -5.88 22.79
C SER A 284 -21.82 -6.83 23.43
N LYS A 285 -22.31 -7.85 24.17
CA LYS A 285 -21.43 -8.87 24.77
C LYS A 285 -20.70 -9.70 23.71
N GLN A 286 -21.39 -10.09 22.65
CA GLN A 286 -20.78 -10.88 21.57
C GLN A 286 -19.74 -10.09 20.76
N ALA A 287 -19.99 -8.81 20.50
CA ALA A 287 -19.00 -7.93 19.85
C ALA A 287 -17.76 -7.74 20.73
N ALA A 288 -17.93 -7.54 22.04
CA ALA A 288 -16.80 -7.45 22.98
C ALA A 288 -15.99 -8.75 23.04
N GLN A 289 -16.67 -9.90 23.10
CA GLN A 289 -16.02 -11.22 23.09
C GLN A 289 -15.24 -11.46 21.79
N LEU A 290 -15.82 -11.10 20.63
CA LEU A 290 -15.16 -11.23 19.34
C LEU A 290 -13.88 -10.39 19.27
N ASN A 291 -13.94 -9.12 19.69
CA ASN A 291 -12.76 -8.24 19.70
C ASN A 291 -11.65 -8.83 20.59
N TYR A 292 -12.02 -9.31 21.78
CA TYR A 292 -11.10 -9.98 22.69
C TYR A 292 -10.42 -11.20 22.05
N GLU A 293 -11.19 -12.09 21.42
CA GLU A 293 -10.68 -13.30 20.78
C GLU A 293 -9.72 -12.98 19.63
N VAL A 294 -10.04 -11.97 18.82
CA VAL A 294 -9.17 -11.53 17.71
C VAL A 294 -7.86 -10.94 18.24
N ASP A 295 -7.95 -9.99 19.17
CA ASP A 295 -6.76 -9.31 19.71
C ASP A 295 -5.84 -10.27 20.46
N ALA A 296 -6.39 -11.22 21.23
CA ALA A 296 -5.61 -12.22 21.94
C ALA A 296 -4.75 -13.09 20.98
N THR A 297 -5.18 -13.28 19.73
CA THR A 297 -4.42 -14.05 18.72
C THR A 297 -3.31 -13.25 18.04
N ARG A 298 -3.30 -11.92 18.17
CA ARG A 298 -2.35 -11.03 17.47
C ARG A 298 -1.04 -10.82 18.23
N MET A 299 -0.98 -11.18 19.51
CA MET A 299 0.25 -11.08 20.29
C MET A 299 1.30 -12.05 19.75
N PRO A 300 2.49 -11.58 19.35
CA PRO A 300 3.57 -12.49 18.98
C PRO A 300 4.05 -13.25 20.23
N ASN A 301 4.09 -14.60 20.12
CA ASN A 301 4.62 -15.45 21.18
C ASN A 301 6.08 -15.11 21.51
N GLY A 302 6.43 -15.06 22.79
CA GLY A 302 7.81 -14.82 23.25
C GLY A 302 8.20 -13.34 23.32
N CYS A 303 7.27 -12.43 23.05
CA CYS A 303 7.50 -10.98 23.13
C CYS A 303 7.02 -10.37 24.46
N GLU A 304 6.66 -11.17 25.45
CA GLU A 304 5.97 -10.71 26.67
C GLU A 304 6.83 -9.71 27.45
N GLN A 305 8.09 -10.06 27.69
CA GLN A 305 9.02 -9.20 28.42
C GLN A 305 9.35 -7.91 27.65
N LEU A 306 9.41 -7.99 26.32
CA LEU A 306 9.62 -6.83 25.45
C LEU A 306 8.44 -5.86 25.58
N MET A 307 7.20 -6.38 25.55
CA MET A 307 5.99 -5.58 25.72
C MET A 307 5.92 -4.92 27.10
N VAL A 308 6.26 -5.65 28.17
CA VAL A 308 6.32 -5.09 29.53
C VAL A 308 7.30 -3.92 29.61
N ASN A 309 8.48 -4.04 29.00
CA ASN A 309 9.48 -2.98 28.99
C ASN A 309 9.00 -1.77 28.17
N PHE A 310 8.44 -2.04 26.98
CA PHE A 310 7.87 -1.01 26.11
C PHE A 310 6.79 -0.19 26.83
N ILE A 311 5.91 -0.85 27.59
CA ILE A 311 4.89 -0.17 28.40
C ILE A 311 5.54 0.71 29.45
N LYS A 312 6.49 0.19 30.24
CA LYS A 312 7.17 0.96 31.29
C LYS A 312 7.86 2.20 30.74
N GLU A 313 8.46 2.11 29.56
CA GLU A 313 9.13 3.22 28.88
C GLU A 313 8.16 4.32 28.41
N ASN A 314 6.88 3.99 28.21
CA ASN A 314 5.87 4.88 27.63
C ASN A 314 4.70 5.23 28.58
N GLY A 315 4.75 4.78 29.84
CA GLY A 315 3.76 5.08 30.87
C GLY A 315 2.76 3.94 31.15
N GLU A 316 1.94 4.08 32.19
CA GLU A 316 0.94 3.06 32.54
C GLU A 316 -0.20 3.00 31.52
N ILE A 317 -0.52 1.78 31.06
CA ILE A 317 -1.74 1.52 30.29
C ILE A 317 -2.92 1.44 31.25
N ASP A 318 -4.06 2.02 30.86
CA ASP A 318 -5.33 1.86 31.58
C ASP A 318 -5.65 0.38 31.80
N ILE A 319 -5.95 0.02 33.05
CA ILE A 319 -6.30 -1.33 33.49
C ILE A 319 -7.51 -1.88 32.70
N ALA A 320 -8.40 -1.02 32.19
CA ALA A 320 -9.50 -1.41 31.32
C ALA A 320 -9.07 -1.95 29.95
N ASN A 321 -7.83 -1.67 29.51
CA ASN A 321 -7.24 -2.19 28.28
C ASN A 321 -6.29 -3.38 28.51
N ARG A 322 -6.01 -3.72 29.78
CA ARG A 322 -5.11 -4.83 30.17
C ARG A 322 -5.68 -6.20 29.82
N HIS A 323 -6.99 -6.30 29.60
CA HIS A 323 -7.67 -7.57 29.34
C HIS A 323 -7.17 -8.25 28.05
N LEU A 324 -6.66 -7.49 27.08
CA LEU A 324 -6.29 -8.02 25.76
C LEU A 324 -4.99 -8.85 25.77
N TYR A 325 -4.09 -8.64 26.73
CA TYR A 325 -2.81 -9.34 26.79
C TYR A 325 -2.40 -9.62 28.24
N PRO A 326 -2.14 -10.89 28.63
CA PRO A 326 -1.82 -11.26 29.99
C PRO A 326 -0.39 -10.83 30.34
N PHE A 327 -0.22 -9.60 30.85
CA PHE A 327 1.07 -9.07 31.31
C PHE A 327 1.01 -8.48 32.72
#